data_AF-A0A6V8NG89-F1
#
_entry.id   AF-A0A6V8NG89-F1
#
_cell.length_a   1.000
_cell.length_b   1.000
_cell.length_c   1.000
_cell.angle_alpha   90.00
_cell.angle_beta   90.00
_cell.angle_gamma   90.00
#
_symmetry.space_group_name_H-M   'P 1'
#
loop_
_entity.id
_entity.type
_entity.pdbx_description
1 polymer ?
#
loop_
_entity_poly.entity_id
_entity_poly.type
_entity_poly.pdbx_seq_one_letter_code
_entity_poly.pdbx_strand_id
1 'polypeptide(L)'
;MNIDFKVLLVNPTHIKHVPGRKTDIKDCEWIAQLLEHGLLRGSFIPPVAIRDLRDLTRYRRQLVNDRTSEVNRLQKVLETANIKLASVATDVMGKSGRAILKALLAGVDDPKQLAELSKGRLRNKKDELELALQGLFRPHHALLLTRILAHIEFLEESITECEAEIEVMCCPFAKEIELLDTEPGVDKRSA
;
A
#
# COMPACT_ATOMS: atom_id res chain seq x y z
N MET A 1 11.91 22.75 -25.53
CA MET A 1 11.46 24.10 -25.93
C MET A 1 10.74 24.68 -24.73
N ASN A 2 11.42 25.46 -23.89
CA ASN A 2 10.81 26.12 -22.73
C ASN A 2 10.00 27.29 -23.26
N ILE A 3 8.68 27.14 -23.30
CA ILE A 3 7.77 28.23 -23.61
C ILE A 3 7.28 28.78 -22.28
N ASP A 4 7.73 29.98 -21.94
CA ASP A 4 7.60 30.62 -20.62
C ASP A 4 6.19 31.24 -20.44
N PHE A 5 5.14 30.41 -20.52
CA PHE A 5 3.77 30.83 -20.24
C PHE A 5 3.39 30.48 -18.81
N LYS A 6 2.83 31.47 -18.09
CA LYS A 6 2.21 31.23 -16.78
C LYS A 6 0.90 30.49 -16.96
N VAL A 7 0.88 29.22 -16.58
CA VAL A 7 -0.34 28.39 -16.61
C VAL A 7 -1.20 28.69 -15.39
N LEU A 8 -2.47 28.99 -15.62
CA LEU A 8 -3.48 29.15 -14.57
C LEU A 8 -4.52 28.03 -14.70
N LEU A 9 -4.49 27.05 -13.79
CA LEU A 9 -5.56 26.06 -13.68
C LEU A 9 -6.73 26.70 -12.95
N VAL A 10 -7.93 26.73 -13.52
CA VAL A 10 -9.11 27.35 -12.90
C VAL A 10 -10.24 26.33 -12.79
N ASN A 11 -10.96 26.35 -11.67
CA ASN A 11 -12.13 25.49 -11.49
C ASN A 11 -13.27 25.92 -12.44
N PRO A 12 -13.76 25.03 -13.33
CA PRO A 12 -14.85 25.34 -14.25
C PRO A 12 -16.11 25.87 -13.57
N THR A 13 -16.39 25.44 -12.33
CA THR A 13 -17.59 25.91 -11.60
C THR A 13 -17.57 27.40 -11.31
N HIS A 14 -16.39 28.01 -11.17
CA HIS A 14 -16.23 29.42 -10.83
C HIS A 14 -16.25 30.34 -12.07
N ILE A 15 -16.14 29.78 -13.27
CA ILE A 15 -16.05 30.52 -14.54
C ILE A 15 -17.26 30.30 -15.46
N LYS A 16 -18.23 29.48 -15.04
CA LYS A 16 -19.42 29.16 -15.84
C LYS A 16 -20.17 30.43 -16.24
N HIS A 17 -20.27 30.64 -17.55
CA HIS A 17 -21.12 31.67 -18.14
C HIS A 17 -22.61 31.28 -18.04
N VAL A 18 -23.49 32.25 -18.27
CA VAL A 18 -24.96 32.06 -18.31
C VAL A 18 -25.35 30.91 -19.26
N PRO A 19 -26.15 29.92 -18.80
CA PRO A 19 -26.58 28.79 -19.62
C PRO A 19 -27.38 29.21 -20.86
N GLY A 20 -27.21 28.50 -21.98
CA GLY A 20 -28.08 28.61 -23.17
C GLY A 20 -27.52 29.37 -24.39
N ARG A 21 -26.31 29.94 -24.32
CA ARG A 21 -25.64 30.63 -25.45
C ARG A 21 -24.15 30.27 -25.63
N LYS A 22 -23.77 29.08 -25.18
CA LYS A 22 -22.39 28.58 -25.16
C LYS A 22 -21.92 28.22 -26.58
N THR A 23 -20.81 28.80 -27.02
CA THR A 23 -20.01 28.35 -28.18
C THR A 23 -18.53 28.38 -27.79
N ASP A 24 -17.69 27.53 -28.36
CA ASP A 24 -16.25 27.47 -28.00
C ASP A 24 -15.55 28.83 -28.19
N ILE A 25 -15.97 29.61 -29.20
CA ILE A 25 -15.49 30.98 -29.44
C ILE A 25 -15.85 31.91 -28.27
N LYS A 26 -17.12 31.93 -27.86
CA LYS A 26 -17.60 32.81 -26.78
C LYS A 26 -17.01 32.43 -25.43
N ASP A 27 -16.78 31.13 -25.20
CA ASP A 27 -16.13 30.65 -23.99
C ASP A 27 -14.67 31.12 -23.91
N CYS A 28 -13.92 31.05 -25.02
CA CYS A 28 -12.56 31.57 -25.09
C CYS A 28 -12.51 33.09 -24.84
N GLU A 29 -13.41 33.86 -25.47
CA GLU A 29 -13.53 35.31 -25.24
C GLU A 29 -13.85 35.63 -23.78
N TRP A 30 -14.79 34.91 -23.17
CA TRP A 30 -15.17 35.07 -21.77
C TRP A 30 -14.00 34.78 -20.83
N ILE A 31 -13.30 33.66 -21.03
CA ILE A 31 -12.13 33.29 -20.20
C ILE A 31 -11.01 34.32 -20.35
N ALA A 32 -10.78 34.83 -21.56
CA ALA A 32 -9.78 35.87 -21.81
C ALA A 32 -10.13 37.18 -21.08
N GLN A 33 -11.39 37.62 -21.12
CA GLN A 33 -11.86 38.80 -20.37
C GLN A 33 -11.71 38.61 -18.86
N LEU A 34 -12.09 37.43 -18.34
CA LEU A 34 -11.90 37.13 -16.91
C LEU A 34 -10.42 37.16 -16.51
N LEU A 35 -9.53 36.67 -17.37
CA LEU A 35 -8.08 36.72 -17.14
C LEU A 35 -7.56 38.16 -17.14
N GLU A 36 -7.95 38.97 -18.13
CA GLU A 36 -7.54 40.37 -18.27
C GLU A 36 -7.99 41.23 -17.06
N HIS A 37 -9.20 40.97 -16.56
CA HIS A 37 -9.73 41.63 -15.36
C HIS A 37 -9.23 41.04 -14.03
N GLY A 38 -8.39 40.00 -14.06
CA GLY A 38 -7.88 39.35 -12.85
C GLY A 38 -8.94 38.62 -12.01
N LEU A 39 -10.08 38.27 -12.63
CA LEU A 39 -11.21 37.60 -11.97
C LEU A 39 -11.04 36.08 -11.87
N LEU A 40 -10.01 35.52 -12.50
CA LEU A 40 -9.69 34.09 -12.41
C LEU A 40 -8.92 33.77 -11.13
N ARG A 41 -9.52 32.95 -10.26
CA ARG A 41 -8.82 32.35 -9.12
C ARG A 41 -8.18 31.03 -9.52
N GLY A 42 -6.85 31.01 -9.56
CA GLY A 42 -6.07 29.79 -9.79
C GLY A 42 -6.30 28.74 -8.70
N SER A 43 -6.51 27.51 -9.12
CA SER A 43 -6.42 26.32 -8.27
C SER A 43 -4.98 26.14 -7.79
N PHE A 44 -4.82 25.69 -6.55
CA PHE A 44 -3.51 25.34 -6.03
C PHE A 44 -2.97 24.11 -6.76
N ILE A 45 -1.76 24.24 -7.31
CA ILE A 45 -0.99 23.13 -7.86
C ILE A 45 0.24 22.99 -6.96
N PRO A 46 0.42 21.87 -6.25
CA PRO A 46 1.61 21.67 -5.42
C PRO A 46 2.89 21.79 -6.26
N PRO A 47 4.01 22.29 -5.69
CA PRO A 47 5.31 22.26 -6.33
C PRO A 47 5.69 20.85 -6.78
N VAL A 48 6.53 20.75 -7.82
CA VAL A 48 6.93 19.47 -8.43
C VAL A 48 7.39 18.46 -7.38
N ALA A 49 8.31 18.86 -6.49
CA ALA A 49 8.83 18.00 -5.42
C ALA A 49 7.73 17.40 -4.52
N ILE A 50 6.67 18.16 -4.23
CA ILE A 50 5.54 17.66 -3.42
C ILE A 50 4.67 16.69 -4.23
N ARG A 51 4.51 16.90 -5.54
CA ARG A 51 3.75 15.96 -6.38
C ARG A 51 4.49 14.63 -6.50
N ASP A 52 5.79 14.68 -6.74
CA ASP A 52 6.64 13.49 -6.88
C ASP A 52 6.62 12.68 -5.56
N LEU A 53 6.76 13.34 -4.41
CA LEU A 53 6.63 12.70 -3.09
C LEU A 53 5.25 12.07 -2.87
N ARG A 54 4.17 12.75 -3.29
CA ARG A 54 2.79 12.22 -3.19
C ARG A 54 2.57 11.00 -4.05
N ASP A 55 3.17 10.96 -5.23
CA ASP A 55 3.03 9.82 -6.13
C ASP A 55 3.78 8.60 -5.56
N LEU A 56 4.98 8.79 -5.00
CA LEU A 56 5.73 7.73 -4.36
C LEU A 56 5.07 7.18 -3.08
N THR A 57 4.54 8.06 -2.22
CA THR A 57 3.80 7.64 -1.01
C THR A 57 2.50 6.90 -1.33
N ARG A 58 1.79 7.29 -2.41
CA ARG A 58 0.64 6.54 -2.93
C ARG A 58 1.05 5.18 -3.47
N TYR A 59 2.16 5.11 -4.20
CA TYR A 59 2.68 3.84 -4.72
C TYR A 59 3.06 2.88 -3.58
N ARG A 60 3.77 3.35 -2.55
CA ARG A 60 4.03 2.57 -1.33
C ARG A 60 2.74 2.02 -0.72
N ARG A 61 1.69 2.84 -0.61
CA ARG A 61 0.39 2.39 -0.08
C ARG A 61 -0.22 1.28 -0.95
N GLN A 62 -0.11 1.38 -2.28
CA GLN A 62 -0.57 0.34 -3.18
C GLN A 62 0.20 -0.97 -2.95
N LEU A 63 1.52 -0.94 -2.86
CA LEU A 63 2.35 -2.11 -2.57
C LEU A 63 1.98 -2.78 -1.25
N VAL A 64 1.71 -2.00 -0.20
CA VAL A 64 1.26 -2.52 1.10
C VAL A 64 -0.09 -3.26 0.96
N ASN A 65 -1.04 -2.68 0.22
CA ASN A 65 -2.34 -3.33 -0.03
C ASN A 65 -2.19 -4.61 -0.85
N ASP A 66 -1.28 -4.62 -1.83
CA ASP A 66 -1.00 -5.78 -2.66
C ASP A 66 -0.36 -6.90 -1.81
N ARG A 67 0.57 -6.56 -0.91
CA ARG A 67 1.15 -7.49 0.06
C ARG A 67 0.07 -8.10 0.96
N THR A 68 -0.84 -7.28 1.49
CA THR A 68 -1.97 -7.77 2.30
C THR A 68 -2.85 -8.73 1.49
N SER A 69 -3.09 -8.42 0.21
CA SER A 69 -3.85 -9.28 -0.70
C SER A 69 -3.18 -10.62 -0.93
N GLU A 70 -1.86 -10.66 -1.07
CA GLU A 70 -1.08 -11.90 -1.19
C GLU A 70 -1.09 -12.74 0.10
N VAL A 71 -0.97 -12.11 1.28
CA VAL A 71 -1.12 -12.81 2.56
C VAL A 71 -2.51 -13.45 2.69
N ASN A 72 -3.56 -12.76 2.24
CA ASN A 72 -4.91 -13.32 2.21
C ASN A 72 -5.03 -14.50 1.23
N ARG A 73 -4.34 -14.45 0.08
CA ARG A 73 -4.28 -15.58 -0.87
C ARG A 73 -3.56 -16.77 -0.25
N LEU A 74 -2.45 -16.54 0.44
CA LEU A 74 -1.72 -17.58 1.19
C LEU A 74 -2.64 -18.28 2.18
N GLN A 75 -3.38 -17.53 2.99
CA GLN A 75 -4.34 -18.10 3.94
C GLN A 75 -5.40 -18.94 3.23
N LYS A 76 -5.97 -18.47 2.11
CA LYS A 76 -6.94 -19.25 1.33
C LYS A 76 -6.39 -20.58 0.81
N VAL A 77 -5.10 -20.61 0.41
CA VAL A 77 -4.45 -21.86 0.00
C VAL A 77 -4.32 -22.84 1.16
N LEU A 78 -3.92 -22.36 2.35
CA LEU A 78 -3.88 -23.18 3.56
C LEU A 78 -5.27 -23.72 3.92
N GLU A 79 -6.29 -22.87 3.87
CA GLU A 79 -7.68 -23.24 4.16
C GLU A 79 -8.20 -24.33 3.20
N THR A 80 -7.82 -24.27 1.93
CA THR A 80 -8.15 -25.30 0.92
C THR A 80 -7.45 -26.63 1.20
N ALA A 81 -6.30 -26.59 1.87
CA ALA A 81 -5.60 -27.78 2.38
C ALA A 81 -6.13 -28.25 3.75
N ASN A 82 -7.21 -27.65 4.28
CA ASN A 82 -7.72 -27.84 5.63
C ASN A 82 -6.73 -27.44 6.75
N ILE A 83 -5.76 -26.58 6.46
CA ILE A 83 -4.81 -26.05 7.43
C ILE A 83 -5.34 -24.69 7.94
N LYS A 84 -5.73 -24.63 9.21
CA LYS A 84 -6.39 -23.49 9.87
C LYS A 84 -5.42 -22.60 10.65
N LEU A 85 -4.19 -22.41 10.15
CA LEU A 85 -3.12 -21.71 10.89
C LEU A 85 -3.54 -20.30 11.38
N ALA A 86 -4.34 -19.57 10.58
CA ALA A 86 -4.81 -18.23 10.91
C ALA A 86 -5.81 -18.17 12.08
N SER A 87 -6.41 -19.29 12.49
CA SER A 87 -7.32 -19.32 13.65
C SER A 87 -6.57 -19.31 14.99
N VAL A 88 -5.33 -19.81 15.00
CA VAL A 88 -4.51 -19.95 16.21
C VAL A 88 -3.39 -18.90 16.27
N ALA A 89 -2.74 -18.66 15.13
CA ALA A 89 -1.64 -17.72 15.00
C ALA A 89 -2.14 -16.29 14.76
N THR A 90 -1.70 -15.35 15.60
CA THR A 90 -2.00 -13.92 15.43
C THR A 90 -1.45 -13.34 14.13
N ASP A 91 -0.31 -13.86 13.66
CA ASP A 91 0.32 -13.47 12.41
C ASP A 91 0.90 -14.71 11.71
N VAL A 92 0.32 -15.06 10.56
CA VAL A 92 0.73 -16.18 9.72
C VAL A 92 2.08 -15.91 9.04
N MET A 93 2.44 -14.65 8.83
CA MET A 93 3.74 -14.24 8.27
C MET A 93 4.79 -13.94 9.34
N GLY A 94 4.46 -14.15 10.61
CA GLY A 94 5.39 -14.01 11.73
C GLY A 94 6.43 -15.13 11.77
N LYS A 95 7.41 -15.03 12.68
CA LYS A 95 8.56 -15.96 12.76
C LYS A 95 8.14 -17.44 12.79
N SER A 96 7.14 -17.80 13.59
CA SER A 96 6.65 -19.17 13.68
C SER A 96 5.85 -19.59 12.45
N GLY A 97 4.97 -18.72 11.93
CA GLY A 97 4.20 -19.02 10.74
C GLY A 97 5.09 -19.25 9.51
N ARG A 98 6.10 -18.40 9.30
CA ARG A 98 7.12 -18.62 8.25
C ARG A 98 7.91 -19.91 8.43
N ALA A 99 8.27 -20.28 9.66
CA ALA A 99 8.95 -21.54 9.93
C ALA A 99 8.08 -22.76 9.57
N ILE A 100 6.80 -22.73 9.95
CA ILE A 100 5.82 -23.77 9.61
C ILE A 100 5.61 -23.86 8.09
N LEU A 101 5.41 -22.73 7.42
CA LEU A 101 5.26 -22.66 5.97
C LEU A 101 6.48 -23.23 5.24
N LYS A 102 7.68 -22.92 5.71
CA LYS A 102 8.92 -23.47 5.15
C LYS A 102 9.02 -24.99 5.34
N ALA A 103 8.61 -25.50 6.50
CA ALA A 103 8.58 -26.93 6.77
C ALA A 103 7.55 -27.66 5.90
N LEU A 104 6.34 -27.10 5.73
CA LEU A 104 5.32 -27.61 4.80
C LEU A 104 5.86 -27.68 3.36
N LEU A 105 6.53 -26.63 2.89
CA LEU A 105 7.15 -26.61 1.55
C LEU A 105 8.32 -27.60 1.42
N ALA A 106 8.99 -27.93 2.52
CA ALA A 106 10.02 -28.98 2.56
C ALA A 106 9.43 -30.41 2.63
N GLY A 107 8.10 -30.55 2.65
CA GLY A 107 7.41 -31.84 2.67
C GLY A 107 7.13 -32.39 4.06
N VAL A 108 7.29 -31.60 5.13
CA VAL A 108 6.89 -32.01 6.47
C VAL A 108 5.37 -31.91 6.59
N ASP A 109 4.70 -33.02 6.87
CA ASP A 109 3.25 -33.14 6.97
C ASP A 109 2.74 -33.49 8.38
N ASP A 110 3.61 -33.97 9.28
CA ASP A 110 3.26 -34.30 10.66
C ASP A 110 2.89 -33.03 11.46
N PRO A 111 1.62 -32.87 11.90
CA PRO A 111 1.16 -31.70 12.63
C PRO A 111 1.92 -31.47 13.95
N LYS A 112 2.40 -32.54 14.60
CA LYS A 112 3.19 -32.43 15.85
C LYS A 112 4.53 -31.77 15.59
N GLN A 113 5.24 -32.23 14.56
CA GLN A 113 6.53 -31.66 14.17
C GLN A 113 6.38 -30.20 13.76
N LEU A 114 5.33 -29.87 13.00
CA LEU A 114 5.06 -28.49 12.61
C LEU A 114 4.73 -27.61 13.83
N ALA A 115 3.95 -28.11 14.79
CA ALA A 115 3.59 -27.36 16.00
C ALA A 115 4.80 -27.07 16.91
N GLU A 116 5.86 -27.90 16.89
CA GLU A 116 7.12 -27.65 17.62
C GLU A 116 7.88 -26.41 17.12
N LEU A 117 7.61 -25.96 15.89
CA LEU A 117 8.22 -24.75 15.32
C LEU A 117 7.62 -23.45 15.92
N SER A 118 6.56 -23.57 16.72
CA SER A 118 5.94 -22.45 17.42
C SER A 118 6.86 -21.86 18.50
N LYS A 119 6.89 -20.53 18.57
CA LYS A 119 7.72 -19.75 19.50
C LYS A 119 6.86 -18.72 20.21
N GLY A 120 7.35 -18.24 21.37
CA GLY A 120 6.69 -17.19 22.14
C GLY A 120 5.26 -17.58 22.54
N ARG A 121 4.30 -16.66 22.38
CA ARG A 121 2.89 -16.87 22.76
C ARG A 121 2.22 -18.01 22.00
N LEU A 122 2.63 -18.28 20.75
CA LEU A 122 2.04 -19.36 19.95
C LEU A 122 2.36 -20.74 20.52
N ARG A 123 3.52 -20.87 21.20
CA ARG A 123 3.92 -22.12 21.86
C ARG A 123 2.98 -22.52 23.00
N ASN A 124 2.33 -21.55 23.64
CA ASN A 124 1.33 -21.82 24.68
C ASN A 124 0.03 -22.40 24.11
N LYS A 125 -0.17 -22.32 22.79
CA LYS A 125 -1.35 -22.85 22.07
C LYS A 125 -0.99 -24.08 21.24
N LYS A 126 0.01 -24.85 21.66
CA LYS A 126 0.56 -25.94 20.85
C LYS A 126 -0.48 -27.01 20.50
N ASP A 127 -1.32 -27.39 21.45
CA ASP A 127 -2.36 -28.41 21.21
C ASP A 127 -3.41 -27.91 20.20
N GLU A 128 -3.85 -26.66 20.32
CA GLU A 128 -4.73 -26.01 19.33
C GLU A 128 -4.06 -25.91 17.95
N LEU A 129 -2.76 -25.60 17.93
CA LEU A 129 -1.98 -25.48 16.72
C LEU A 129 -1.82 -26.84 16.02
N GLU A 130 -1.57 -27.91 16.77
CA GLU A 130 -1.52 -29.26 16.22
C GLU A 130 -2.83 -29.61 15.52
N LEU A 131 -3.98 -29.35 16.17
CA LEU A 131 -5.31 -29.53 15.57
C LEU A 131 -5.48 -28.67 14.30
N ALA A 132 -5.06 -27.40 14.35
CA ALA A 132 -5.17 -26.49 13.21
C ALA A 132 -4.28 -26.88 12.02
N LEU A 133 -3.21 -27.64 12.25
CA LEU A 133 -2.28 -28.09 11.22
C LEU A 133 -2.66 -29.46 10.61
N GLN A 134 -3.73 -30.10 11.10
CA GLN A 134 -4.27 -31.33 10.52
C GLN A 134 -4.95 -31.04 9.17
N GLY A 135 -4.25 -31.34 8.08
CA GLY A 135 -4.76 -31.10 6.74
C GLY A 135 -4.09 -31.94 5.66
N LEU A 136 -4.59 -31.80 4.42
CA LEU A 136 -4.06 -32.49 3.25
C LEU A 136 -3.24 -31.51 2.39
N PHE A 137 -1.94 -31.44 2.69
CA PHE A 137 -1.01 -30.62 1.93
C PHE A 137 -0.49 -31.39 0.71
N ARG A 138 -0.78 -30.90 -0.50
CA ARG A 138 -0.45 -31.57 -1.76
C ARG A 138 0.60 -30.78 -2.54
N PRO A 139 1.30 -31.39 -3.51
CA PRO A 139 2.23 -30.68 -4.39
C PRO A 139 1.61 -29.45 -5.09
N HIS A 140 0.32 -29.49 -5.40
CA HIS A 140 -0.42 -28.35 -5.94
C HIS A 140 -0.44 -27.15 -4.98
N HIS A 141 -0.71 -27.38 -3.68
CA HIS A 141 -0.71 -26.32 -2.67
C HIS A 141 0.70 -25.78 -2.45
N ALA A 142 1.72 -26.65 -2.47
CA ALA A 142 3.12 -26.25 -2.38
C ALA A 142 3.54 -25.31 -3.53
N LEU A 143 3.16 -25.64 -4.77
CA LEU A 143 3.41 -24.79 -5.93
C LEU A 143 2.81 -23.39 -5.78
N LEU A 144 1.53 -23.31 -5.37
CA LEU A 144 0.85 -22.03 -5.16
C LEU A 144 1.51 -21.21 -4.04
N LEU A 145 1.75 -21.82 -2.89
CA LEU A 145 2.40 -21.14 -1.75
C LEU A 145 3.79 -20.65 -2.10
N THR A 146 4.56 -21.41 -2.88
CA THR A 146 5.90 -21.00 -3.32
C THR A 146 5.84 -19.71 -4.13
N ARG A 147 4.88 -19.59 -5.07
CA ARG A 147 4.71 -18.39 -5.88
C ARG A 147 4.19 -17.20 -5.09
N ILE A 148 3.23 -17.43 -4.19
CA ILE A 148 2.68 -16.38 -3.33
C ILE A 148 3.76 -15.83 -2.38
N LEU A 149 4.54 -16.71 -1.74
CA LEU A 149 5.61 -16.29 -0.84
C LEU A 149 6.70 -15.50 -1.55
N ALA A 150 7.12 -15.94 -2.75
CA ALA A 150 8.08 -15.18 -3.56
C ALA A 150 7.54 -13.79 -3.92
N HIS A 151 6.25 -13.65 -4.23
CA HIS A 151 5.64 -12.36 -4.52
C HIS A 151 5.56 -11.48 -3.26
N ILE A 152 5.24 -12.05 -2.09
CA ILE A 152 5.28 -11.32 -0.82
C ILE A 152 6.69 -10.78 -0.55
N GLU A 153 7.73 -11.60 -0.74
CA GLU A 153 9.12 -11.18 -0.55
C GLU A 153 9.49 -10.02 -1.49
N PHE A 154 9.14 -10.12 -2.77
CA PHE A 154 9.33 -9.03 -3.74
C PHE A 154 8.61 -7.73 -3.32
N LEU A 155 7.37 -7.84 -2.83
CA LEU A 155 6.60 -6.68 -2.37
C LEU A 155 7.21 -6.08 -1.10
N GLU A 156 7.69 -6.89 -0.17
CA GLU A 156 8.39 -6.43 1.04
C GLU A 156 9.68 -5.67 0.70
N GLU A 157 10.45 -6.15 -0.27
CA GLU A 157 11.65 -5.47 -0.80
C GLU A 157 11.27 -4.14 -1.48
N SER A 158 10.29 -4.17 -2.38
CA SER A 158 9.82 -2.96 -3.10
C SER A 158 9.28 -1.88 -2.15
N ILE A 159 8.58 -2.28 -1.08
CA ILE A 159 8.11 -1.36 -0.03
C ILE A 159 9.32 -0.72 0.67
N THR A 160 10.33 -1.51 1.03
CA THR A 160 11.53 -1.03 1.73
C THR A 160 12.30 -0.02 0.87
N GLU A 161 12.47 -0.31 -0.43
CA GLU A 161 13.12 0.60 -1.39
C GLU A 161 12.34 1.91 -1.53
N CYS A 162 11.01 1.82 -1.67
CA CYS A 162 10.15 3.01 -1.72
C CYS A 162 10.24 3.83 -0.43
N GLU A 163 10.27 3.19 0.74
CA GLU A 163 10.40 3.87 2.03
C GLU A 163 11.73 4.61 2.16
N ALA A 164 12.83 4.02 1.71
CA ALA A 164 14.14 4.67 1.72
C ALA A 164 14.16 5.92 0.81
N GLU A 165 13.60 5.83 -0.39
CA GLU A 165 13.54 6.98 -1.31
C GLU A 165 12.61 8.09 -0.77
N ILE A 166 11.48 7.72 -0.17
CA ILE A 166 10.59 8.67 0.52
C ILE A 166 11.35 9.41 1.62
N GLU A 167 12.14 8.71 2.44
CA GLU A 167 12.93 9.32 3.51
C GLU A 167 13.93 10.35 2.97
N VAL A 168 14.63 10.02 1.88
CA VAL A 168 15.54 10.95 1.18
C VAL A 168 14.80 12.19 0.67
N MET A 169 13.65 12.01 0.01
CA MET A 169 12.84 13.11 -0.52
C MET A 169 12.22 13.99 0.57
N CYS A 170 12.03 13.45 1.78
CA CYS A 170 11.51 14.18 2.93
C CYS A 170 12.56 15.04 3.64
N CYS A 171 13.87 14.79 3.46
CA CYS A 171 14.95 15.55 4.11
C CYS A 171 14.83 17.08 3.99
N PRO A 172 14.51 17.66 2.80
CA PRO A 172 14.33 19.12 2.67
C PRO A 172 13.17 19.69 3.49
N PHE A 173 12.22 18.84 3.90
CA PHE A 173 11.00 19.20 4.62
C PHE A 173 11.03 18.76 6.10
N ALA A 174 12.21 18.42 6.63
CA ALA A 174 12.33 17.83 7.97
C ALA A 174 11.73 18.71 9.08
N LYS A 175 11.86 20.04 8.97
CA LYS A 175 11.30 20.99 9.94
C LYS A 175 9.78 21.03 9.87
N GLU A 176 9.23 21.03 8.65
CA GLU A 176 7.80 21.00 8.40
C GLU A 176 7.18 19.71 8.91
N ILE A 177 7.84 18.57 8.68
CA ILE A 177 7.41 17.26 9.19
C ILE A 177 7.46 17.22 10.73
N GLU A 178 8.51 17.77 11.35
CA GLU A 178 8.62 17.83 12.82
C GLU A 178 7.49 18.69 13.43
N LEU A 179 7.16 19.82 12.81
CA LEU A 179 6.03 20.66 13.22
C LEU A 179 4.70 19.90 13.07
N LEU A 180 4.51 19.21 11.96
CA LEU A 180 3.29 18.42 11.71
C LEU A 180 3.13 17.27 12.72
N ASP A 181 4.22 16.61 13.13
CA ASP A 181 4.22 15.53 14.13
C ASP A 181 3.80 16.01 15.54
N THR A 182 3.74 17.33 15.77
CA THR A 182 3.18 17.91 17.02
C THR A 182 1.65 17.99 17.02
N GLU A 183 1.01 17.89 15.85
CA GLU A 183 -0.44 17.98 15.73
C GLU A 183 -1.12 16.65 16.11
N PRO A 184 -2.13 16.67 16.99
CA PRO A 184 -2.82 15.45 17.39
C PRO A 184 -3.41 14.68 16.21
N GLY A 185 -2.98 13.43 16.02
CA GLY A 185 -3.47 12.55 14.96
C GLY A 185 -2.67 12.62 13.65
N VAL A 186 -1.59 13.40 13.61
CA VAL A 186 -0.58 13.37 12.55
C VAL A 186 0.67 12.68 13.11
N ASP A 187 1.20 11.70 12.38
CA ASP A 187 2.46 11.03 12.69
C ASP A 187 3.43 11.16 11.51
N LYS A 188 4.73 10.91 11.70
CA LYS A 188 5.72 10.95 10.60
C LYS A 188 5.38 10.13 9.36
N ARG A 189 4.49 9.12 9.44
CA ARG A 189 4.05 8.32 8.29
C ARG A 189 2.86 8.93 7.55
N SER A 190 2.12 9.83 8.20
CA SER A 190 0.93 10.53 7.73
C SER A 190 1.12 12.05 7.54
N ALA A 191 2.20 12.62 8.09
CA ALA A 191 2.69 13.98 7.90
C ALA A 191 3.19 14.26 6.48
#